data_AF-A0A8B7DW39-F1
#
_entry.id   AF-A0A8B7DW39-F1
#
_cell.length_a   1.000
_cell.length_b   1.000
_cell.length_c   1.000
_cell.angle_alpha   90.00
_cell.angle_beta   90.00
_cell.angle_gamma   90.00
#
_symmetry.space_group_name_H-M   'P 1'
#
loop_
_entity.id
_entity.type
_entity.pdbx_description
1 polymer ?
#
loop_
_entity_poly.entity_id
_entity_poly.type
_entity_poly.pdbx_seq_one_letter_code
_entity_poly.pdbx_strand_id
1 'polypeptide(L)'
;MKMSENVDFTSTKSKQFNAKVHQLQEMLHRVTADKSGNTGKELLIQLKYFHNTLSSWVKDSYPCFNLDNHEFNHDRFPNAKYEPLYNTLLEFISQTQSIDDEELESSLLKAVAYVLPFLPTEVLLSTPMSLVTCLFDVTPWMQGQIIDMLTQYVLPLMFCFITKNVSDELAEINLIIPSLIAIVLDATSSTGIWTKIMECLMKYKSDVVTDLLMNLAYGSNKSLEASIHLLNRYFAPVNIGSLAFLFVLINSFYL
;
A
#
# COMPACT_ATOMS: atom_id res chain seq x y z
N MET A 1 2.25 -44.63 -20.03
CA MET A 1 1.37 -43.91 -20.98
C MET A 1 0.24 -43.26 -20.19
N LYS A 2 0.47 -42.00 -19.76
CA LYS A 2 -0.46 -40.94 -19.32
C LYS A 2 0.38 -39.92 -18.53
N MET A 3 1.09 -39.08 -19.28
CA MET A 3 1.92 -38.00 -18.75
C MET A 3 2.01 -36.92 -19.82
N SER A 4 0.85 -36.37 -20.17
CA SER A 4 0.70 -35.27 -21.11
C SER A 4 -0.68 -34.66 -20.85
N GLU A 5 -0.73 -33.42 -20.33
CA GLU A 5 -1.76 -32.41 -20.67
C GLU A 5 -1.77 -31.17 -19.77
N ASN A 6 -1.15 -31.15 -18.59
CA ASN A 6 -1.26 -29.99 -17.67
C ASN A 6 -0.15 -28.92 -17.76
N VAL A 7 0.89 -29.08 -18.60
CA VAL A 7 2.05 -28.17 -18.60
C VAL A 7 1.95 -27.02 -19.63
N ASP A 8 1.08 -27.11 -20.64
CA ASP A 8 1.05 -26.11 -21.74
C ASP A 8 0.00 -24.99 -21.58
N PHE A 9 -1.08 -25.21 -20.82
CA PHE A 9 -2.19 -24.25 -20.75
C PHE A 9 -1.89 -23.04 -19.85
N THR A 10 -1.14 -23.25 -18.77
CA THR A 10 -0.65 -22.19 -17.87
C THR A 10 0.48 -21.39 -18.50
N SER A 11 1.35 -22.04 -19.29
CA SER A 11 2.47 -21.43 -20.02
C SER A 11 2.01 -20.43 -21.09
N THR A 12 0.95 -20.76 -21.83
CA THR A 12 0.43 -19.85 -22.87
C THR A 12 -0.25 -18.62 -22.26
N LYS A 13 -1.04 -18.81 -21.19
CA LYS A 13 -1.68 -17.70 -20.46
C LYS A 13 -0.64 -16.80 -19.78
N SER A 14 0.40 -17.37 -19.16
CA SER A 14 1.46 -16.57 -18.54
C SER A 14 2.29 -15.79 -19.56
N LYS A 15 2.57 -16.36 -20.74
CA LYS A 15 3.25 -15.63 -21.84
C LYS A 15 2.41 -14.44 -22.33
N GLN A 16 1.11 -14.63 -22.54
CA GLN A 16 0.20 -13.54 -22.93
C GLN A 16 0.11 -12.45 -21.85
N PHE A 17 0.04 -12.85 -20.58
CA PHE A 17 0.05 -11.93 -19.46
C PHE A 17 1.35 -11.11 -19.42
N ASN A 18 2.51 -11.78 -19.52
CA ASN A 18 3.81 -11.14 -19.50
C ASN A 18 4.02 -10.17 -20.68
N ALA A 19 3.51 -10.50 -21.87
CA ALA A 19 3.52 -9.59 -23.02
C ALA A 19 2.71 -8.31 -22.74
N LYS A 20 1.56 -8.44 -22.08
CA LYS A 20 0.77 -7.27 -21.66
C LYS A 20 1.41 -6.47 -20.54
N VAL A 21 2.14 -7.09 -19.63
CA VAL A 21 2.95 -6.36 -18.62
C VAL A 21 4.02 -5.52 -19.32
N HIS A 22 4.72 -6.09 -20.32
CA HIS A 22 5.69 -5.34 -21.11
C HIS A 22 5.04 -4.18 -21.88
N GLN A 23 3.86 -4.41 -22.47
CA GLN A 23 3.11 -3.34 -23.13
C GLN A 23 2.74 -2.22 -22.15
N LEU A 24 2.32 -2.57 -20.93
CA LEU A 24 2.00 -1.60 -19.87
C LEU A 24 3.22 -0.76 -19.48
N GLN A 25 4.40 -1.38 -19.38
CA GLN A 25 5.67 -0.69 -19.11
C GLN A 25 6.06 0.27 -20.25
N GLU A 26 5.90 -0.16 -21.51
CA GLU A 26 6.13 0.74 -22.65
C GLU A 26 5.15 1.92 -22.69
N MET A 27 3.90 1.69 -22.27
CA MET A 27 2.90 2.76 -22.17
C MET A 27 3.25 3.79 -21.09
N LEU A 28 3.91 3.39 -20.00
CA LEU A 28 4.34 4.32 -18.95
C LEU A 28 5.20 5.46 -19.53
N HIS A 29 6.18 5.12 -20.37
CA HIS A 29 7.03 6.11 -21.05
C HIS A 29 6.26 7.02 -22.02
N ARG A 30 5.10 6.57 -22.53
CA ARG A 30 4.25 7.35 -23.43
C ARG A 30 3.30 8.26 -22.68
N VAL A 31 2.77 7.81 -21.53
CA VAL A 31 1.87 8.61 -20.67
C VAL A 31 2.58 9.87 -20.17
N THR A 32 3.86 9.79 -19.82
CA THR A 32 4.64 10.99 -19.44
C THR A 32 4.79 12.02 -20.58
N ALA A 33 4.63 11.61 -21.83
CA ALA A 33 4.85 12.45 -23.01
C ALA A 33 3.56 12.93 -23.69
N ASP A 34 2.41 12.32 -23.39
CA ASP A 34 1.19 12.48 -24.17
C ASP A 34 0.22 13.51 -23.55
N LYS A 35 0.03 14.63 -24.24
CA LYS A 35 -0.94 15.69 -23.88
C LYS A 35 -2.34 15.45 -24.47
N SER A 36 -2.54 14.37 -25.24
CA SER A 36 -3.74 14.15 -26.06
C SER A 36 -4.88 13.39 -25.38
N GLY A 37 -4.67 12.84 -24.18
CA GLY A 37 -5.70 12.13 -23.39
C GLY A 37 -6.14 10.75 -23.93
N ASN A 38 -5.64 10.32 -25.09
CA ASN A 38 -5.95 8.99 -25.65
C ASN A 38 -5.29 7.85 -24.87
N THR A 39 -4.11 8.08 -24.29
CA THR A 39 -3.36 7.09 -23.51
C THR A 39 -4.12 6.64 -22.26
N GLY A 40 -4.86 7.55 -21.62
CA GLY A 40 -5.66 7.23 -20.42
C GLY A 40 -6.75 6.19 -20.70
N LYS A 41 -7.42 6.28 -21.86
CA LYS A 41 -8.44 5.30 -22.28
C LYS A 41 -7.84 3.93 -22.59
N GLU A 42 -6.69 3.90 -23.27
CA GLU A 42 -5.97 2.65 -23.55
C GLU A 42 -5.49 1.98 -22.26
N LEU A 43 -4.97 2.76 -21.31
CA LEU A 43 -4.59 2.29 -19.99
C LEU A 43 -5.78 1.68 -19.25
N LEU A 44 -6.93 2.35 -19.24
CA LEU A 44 -8.16 1.85 -18.61
C LEU A 44 -8.60 0.48 -19.18
N ILE A 45 -8.46 0.27 -20.49
CA ILE A 45 -8.75 -1.01 -21.15
C ILE A 45 -7.77 -2.09 -20.67
N GLN A 46 -6.46 -1.77 -20.58
CA GLN A 46 -5.46 -2.73 -20.11
C GLN A 46 -5.66 -3.08 -18.63
N LEU A 47 -5.98 -2.10 -17.78
CA LEU A 47 -6.31 -2.32 -16.37
C LEU A 47 -7.55 -3.20 -16.22
N LYS A 48 -8.60 -2.98 -17.02
CA LYS A 48 -9.79 -3.84 -17.06
C LYS A 48 -9.42 -5.28 -17.46
N TYR A 49 -8.48 -5.48 -18.39
CA TYR A 49 -7.95 -6.81 -18.70
C TYR A 49 -7.24 -7.46 -17.51
N PHE A 50 -6.32 -6.74 -16.84
CA PHE A 50 -5.60 -7.27 -15.69
C PHE A 50 -6.55 -7.60 -14.55
N HIS A 51 -7.48 -6.71 -14.25
CA HIS A 51 -8.55 -6.95 -13.28
C HIS A 51 -9.34 -8.22 -13.61
N ASN A 52 -9.85 -8.37 -14.83
CA ASN A 52 -10.63 -9.55 -15.22
C ASN A 52 -9.80 -10.84 -15.16
N THR A 53 -8.52 -10.77 -15.52
CA THR A 53 -7.61 -11.92 -15.54
C THR A 53 -7.23 -12.35 -14.13
N LEU A 54 -6.76 -11.40 -13.30
CA LEU A 54 -6.42 -11.64 -11.90
C LEU A 54 -7.67 -12.05 -11.11
N SER A 55 -8.78 -11.34 -11.26
CA SER A 55 -10.06 -11.72 -10.64
C SER A 55 -10.49 -13.12 -11.07
N SER A 56 -10.33 -13.52 -12.33
CA SER A 56 -10.61 -14.90 -12.76
C SER A 56 -9.74 -15.93 -12.05
N TRP A 57 -8.46 -15.62 -11.82
CA TRP A 57 -7.55 -16.49 -11.05
C TRP A 57 -7.86 -16.48 -9.56
N VAL A 58 -8.34 -15.35 -9.05
CA VAL A 58 -8.73 -15.16 -7.65
C VAL A 58 -10.18 -15.61 -7.40
N LYS A 59 -11.06 -15.83 -8.39
CA LYS A 59 -12.49 -16.10 -8.16
C LYS A 59 -12.76 -17.36 -7.30
N ASP A 60 -11.85 -18.32 -7.32
CA ASP A 60 -11.88 -19.52 -6.47
C ASP A 60 -10.97 -19.40 -5.22
N SER A 61 -10.34 -18.26 -5.02
CA SER A 61 -9.34 -17.97 -3.98
C SER A 61 -9.47 -16.55 -3.39
N TYR A 62 -10.58 -15.88 -3.65
CA TYR A 62 -10.93 -14.57 -3.10
C TYR A 62 -11.09 -14.80 -1.62
N PRO A 63 -10.46 -14.01 -0.76
CA PRO A 63 -10.18 -14.48 0.57
C PRO A 63 -11.45 -14.71 1.40
N CYS A 64 -11.93 -15.95 1.42
CA CYS A 64 -11.58 -16.74 2.58
C CYS A 64 -10.04 -16.83 2.63
N PHE A 65 -9.42 -15.76 3.14
CA PHE A 65 -8.26 -15.89 3.99
C PHE A 65 -8.83 -16.73 5.12
N ASN A 66 -8.91 -18.05 4.91
CA ASN A 66 -9.19 -18.97 5.97
C ASN A 66 -8.04 -18.70 6.91
N LEU A 67 -8.33 -17.95 7.98
CA LEU A 67 -7.42 -17.65 9.08
C LEU A 67 -6.81 -18.93 9.68
N ASP A 68 -7.30 -20.09 9.22
CA ASP A 68 -7.03 -21.45 9.63
C ASP A 68 -6.11 -22.25 8.68
N ASN A 69 -5.90 -21.87 7.40
CA ASN A 69 -5.05 -22.65 6.47
C ASN A 69 -4.02 -21.77 5.74
N HIS A 70 -2.76 -21.91 6.18
CA HIS A 70 -1.64 -20.99 6.02
C HIS A 70 -0.69 -21.24 4.85
N GLU A 71 -1.18 -21.46 3.64
CA GLU A 71 -0.27 -21.47 2.47
C GLU A 71 -0.96 -20.84 1.26
N PHE A 72 -0.51 -19.65 0.86
CA PHE A 72 -0.78 -19.17 -0.50
C PHE A 72 0.08 -20.02 -1.43
N ASN A 73 -0.49 -21.11 -1.91
CA ASN A 73 0.22 -22.02 -2.79
C ASN A 73 0.43 -21.34 -4.14
N HIS A 74 1.58 -20.67 -4.30
CA HIS A 74 2.00 -19.99 -5.52
C HIS A 74 2.01 -20.94 -6.74
N ASP A 75 2.19 -22.26 -6.53
CA ASP A 75 2.17 -23.27 -7.60
C ASP A 75 0.78 -23.49 -8.21
N ARG A 76 -0.29 -23.00 -7.56
CA ARG A 76 -1.66 -23.04 -8.12
C ARG A 76 -1.90 -21.97 -9.17
N PHE A 77 -1.03 -20.96 -9.26
CA PHE A 77 -1.20 -19.84 -10.17
C PHE A 77 -0.20 -19.90 -11.33
N PRO A 78 -0.53 -19.30 -12.50
CA PRO A 78 0.40 -19.26 -13.62
C PRO A 78 1.69 -18.53 -13.21
N ASN A 79 2.86 -19.10 -13.53
CA ASN A 79 4.14 -18.43 -13.28
C ASN A 79 4.27 -17.18 -14.18
N ALA A 80 3.88 -16.03 -13.66
CA ALA A 80 3.79 -14.76 -14.35
C ALA A 80 4.57 -13.66 -13.61
N LYS A 81 4.88 -12.57 -14.32
CA LYS A 81 5.65 -11.44 -13.81
C LYS A 81 4.78 -10.49 -12.98
N TYR A 82 4.39 -10.91 -11.78
CA TYR A 82 3.54 -10.14 -10.86
C TYR A 82 4.25 -8.91 -10.26
N GLU A 83 5.50 -9.07 -9.82
CA GLU A 83 6.27 -7.96 -9.23
C GLU A 83 6.55 -6.83 -10.24
N PRO A 84 6.99 -7.10 -11.49
CA PRO A 84 7.09 -6.04 -12.50
C PRO A 84 5.77 -5.33 -12.79
N LEU A 85 4.65 -6.06 -12.75
CA LEU A 85 3.32 -5.44 -12.89
C LEU A 85 3.02 -4.50 -11.71
N TYR A 86 3.25 -4.95 -10.48
CA TYR A 86 3.07 -4.12 -9.27
C TYR A 86 3.90 -2.84 -9.32
N ASN A 87 5.20 -2.94 -9.62
CA ASN A 87 6.08 -1.78 -9.72
C ASN A 87 5.60 -0.80 -10.78
N THR A 88 5.19 -1.30 -11.96
CA THR A 88 4.66 -0.45 -13.03
C THR A 88 3.36 0.26 -12.61
N LEU A 89 2.48 -0.42 -11.88
CA LEU A 89 1.25 0.19 -11.37
C LEU A 89 1.53 1.28 -10.33
N LEU A 90 2.50 1.06 -9.43
CA LEU A 90 2.92 2.10 -8.49
C LEU A 90 3.53 3.32 -9.20
N GLU A 91 4.33 3.10 -10.23
CA GLU A 91 4.89 4.18 -11.05
C GLU A 91 3.80 4.97 -11.78
N PHE A 92 2.71 4.32 -12.23
CA PHE A 92 1.54 5.03 -12.73
C PHE A 92 0.87 5.87 -11.64
N ILE A 93 0.70 5.32 -10.43
CA ILE A 93 0.11 6.05 -9.31
C ILE A 93 0.94 7.29 -8.96
N SER A 94 2.27 7.19 -8.88
CA SER A 94 3.13 8.34 -8.59
C SER A 94 3.16 9.39 -9.71
N GLN A 95 2.68 9.07 -10.92
CA GLN A 95 2.58 10.01 -12.04
C GLN A 95 1.16 10.58 -12.22
N THR A 96 0.23 10.18 -11.35
CA THR A 96 -1.22 10.42 -11.49
C THR A 96 -1.62 11.88 -11.24
N GLN A 97 -0.77 12.73 -10.66
CA GLN A 97 -1.02 14.19 -10.58
C GLN A 97 -1.36 14.85 -11.93
N SER A 98 -1.05 14.20 -13.06
CA SER A 98 -1.36 14.66 -14.41
C SER A 98 -2.71 14.16 -14.98
N ILE A 99 -3.39 13.21 -14.34
CA ILE A 99 -4.57 12.53 -14.89
C ILE A 99 -5.79 12.77 -13.99
N ASP A 100 -6.59 13.77 -14.33
CA ASP A 100 -7.86 14.10 -13.65
C ASP A 100 -9.00 13.16 -14.12
N ASP A 101 -8.87 11.86 -13.84
CA ASP A 101 -9.86 10.83 -14.17
C ASP A 101 -10.02 9.83 -13.01
N GLU A 102 -11.03 10.07 -12.15
CA GLU A 102 -11.34 9.22 -10.99
C GLU A 102 -11.61 7.74 -11.38
N GLU A 103 -12.14 7.45 -12.58
CA GLU A 103 -12.37 6.06 -13.03
C GLU A 103 -11.05 5.34 -13.25
N LEU A 104 -10.07 6.05 -13.83
CA LEU A 104 -8.73 5.54 -14.04
C LEU A 104 -7.98 5.36 -12.72
N GLU A 105 -7.99 6.38 -11.85
CA GLU A 105 -7.37 6.32 -10.52
C GLU A 105 -7.92 5.14 -9.70
N SER A 106 -9.25 4.96 -9.69
CA SER A 106 -9.91 3.82 -9.05
C SER A 106 -9.48 2.48 -9.66
N SER A 107 -9.37 2.42 -10.99
CA SER A 107 -9.00 1.19 -11.70
C SER A 107 -7.54 0.81 -11.45
N LEU A 108 -6.64 1.80 -11.34
CA LEU A 108 -5.23 1.60 -10.97
C LEU A 108 -5.12 1.01 -9.57
N LEU A 109 -5.78 1.64 -8.59
CA LEU A 109 -5.70 1.17 -7.20
C LEU A 109 -6.32 -0.23 -7.03
N LYS A 110 -7.44 -0.50 -7.72
CA LYS A 110 -8.00 -1.85 -7.78
C LYS A 110 -7.00 -2.84 -8.35
N ALA A 111 -6.35 -2.51 -9.47
CA ALA A 111 -5.34 -3.38 -10.07
C ALA A 111 -4.20 -3.70 -9.09
N VAL A 112 -3.72 -2.71 -8.33
CA VAL A 112 -2.75 -2.93 -7.25
C VAL A 112 -3.28 -3.94 -6.23
N ALA A 113 -4.48 -3.72 -5.70
CA ALA A 113 -5.10 -4.62 -4.71
C ALA A 113 -5.23 -6.06 -5.21
N TYR A 114 -5.53 -6.27 -6.50
CA TYR A 114 -5.63 -7.60 -7.11
C TYR A 114 -4.27 -8.29 -7.31
N VAL A 115 -3.18 -7.54 -7.44
CA VAL A 115 -1.84 -8.11 -7.60
C VAL A 115 -1.25 -8.54 -6.27
N LEU A 116 -1.60 -7.87 -5.17
CA LEU A 116 -1.03 -8.12 -3.83
C LEU A 116 -0.96 -9.61 -3.45
N PRO A 117 -2.02 -10.44 -3.58
CA PRO A 117 -1.95 -11.84 -3.17
C PRO A 117 -0.86 -12.66 -3.90
N PHE A 118 -0.46 -12.22 -5.10
CA PHE A 118 0.50 -12.92 -5.93
C PHE A 118 1.95 -12.49 -5.66
N LEU A 119 2.17 -11.47 -4.82
CA LEU A 119 3.50 -10.94 -4.54
C LEU A 119 4.23 -11.81 -3.51
N PRO A 120 5.57 -11.89 -3.59
CA PRO A 120 6.37 -12.54 -2.56
C PRO A 120 6.31 -11.76 -1.25
N THR A 121 6.55 -12.44 -0.12
CA THR A 121 6.47 -11.85 1.23
C THR A 121 7.33 -10.59 1.38
N GLU A 122 8.54 -10.58 0.82
CA GLU A 122 9.46 -9.43 0.86
C GLU A 122 8.82 -8.17 0.24
N VAL A 123 8.18 -8.32 -0.92
CA VAL A 123 7.50 -7.21 -1.60
C VAL A 123 6.23 -6.81 -0.85
N LEU A 124 5.48 -7.78 -0.31
CA LEU A 124 4.32 -7.50 0.55
C LEU A 124 4.67 -6.68 1.79
N LEU A 125 5.80 -6.97 2.43
CA LEU A 125 6.29 -6.24 3.61
C LEU A 125 6.68 -4.79 3.28
N SER A 126 7.24 -4.56 2.09
CA SER A 126 7.57 -3.20 1.61
C SER A 126 6.35 -2.41 1.11
N THR A 127 5.26 -3.08 0.75
CA THR A 127 4.07 -2.49 0.10
C THR A 127 3.48 -1.28 0.84
N PRO A 128 3.30 -1.30 2.18
CA PRO A 128 2.77 -0.14 2.88
C PRO A 128 3.63 1.10 2.69
N MET A 129 4.96 0.94 2.75
CA MET A 129 5.91 2.03 2.58
C MET A 129 5.81 2.61 1.17
N SER A 130 5.77 1.76 0.14
CA SER A 130 5.61 2.20 -1.25
C SER A 130 4.31 3.01 -1.46
N LEU A 131 3.21 2.55 -0.87
CA LEU A 131 1.91 3.23 -1.00
C LEU A 131 1.87 4.58 -0.27
N VAL A 132 2.44 4.67 0.94
CA VAL A 132 2.45 5.96 1.66
C VAL A 132 3.39 6.96 1.01
N THR A 133 4.48 6.52 0.36
CA THR A 133 5.34 7.44 -0.40
C THR A 133 4.63 8.03 -1.61
N CYS A 134 3.72 7.29 -2.26
CA CYS A 134 2.91 7.84 -3.36
C CYS A 134 1.97 8.97 -2.93
N LEU A 135 1.67 9.14 -1.63
CA LEU A 135 0.73 10.16 -1.16
C LEU A 135 1.16 11.58 -1.51
N PHE A 136 2.47 11.84 -1.65
CA PHE A 136 2.99 13.15 -2.04
C PHE A 136 2.71 13.50 -3.51
N ASP A 137 2.54 12.49 -4.36
CA ASP A 137 2.49 12.64 -5.82
C ASP A 137 1.08 12.46 -6.40
N VAL A 138 0.05 12.37 -5.55
CA VAL A 138 -1.34 12.08 -5.96
C VAL A 138 -2.33 13.16 -5.52
N THR A 139 -3.54 13.11 -6.09
CA THR A 139 -4.65 14.01 -5.75
C THR A 139 -5.19 13.71 -4.33
N PRO A 140 -5.81 14.68 -3.63
CA PRO A 140 -6.41 14.43 -2.31
C PRO A 140 -7.48 13.34 -2.28
N TRP A 141 -8.20 13.14 -3.39
CA TRP A 141 -9.16 12.05 -3.53
C TRP A 141 -8.44 10.70 -3.51
N MET A 142 -7.37 10.57 -4.30
CA MET A 142 -6.55 9.36 -4.36
C MET A 142 -5.80 9.10 -3.05
N GLN A 143 -5.37 10.14 -2.33
CA GLN A 143 -4.82 10.00 -0.96
C GLN A 143 -5.81 9.26 -0.05
N GLY A 144 -7.09 9.63 -0.08
CA GLY A 144 -8.15 8.95 0.66
C GLY A 144 -8.28 7.48 0.25
N GLN A 145 -8.32 7.19 -1.05
CA GLN A 145 -8.45 5.81 -1.55
C GLN A 145 -7.25 4.93 -1.17
N ILE A 146 -6.03 5.44 -1.25
CA ILE A 146 -4.81 4.72 -0.83
C ILE A 146 -4.87 4.39 0.67
N ILE A 147 -5.28 5.35 1.51
CA ILE A 147 -5.41 5.13 2.95
C ILE A 147 -6.51 4.10 3.25
N ASP A 148 -7.61 4.12 2.51
CA ASP A 148 -8.67 3.12 2.61
C ASP A 148 -8.15 1.72 2.31
N MET A 149 -7.40 1.57 1.21
CA MET A 149 -6.77 0.29 0.86
C MET A 149 -5.76 -0.17 1.92
N LEU A 150 -4.92 0.75 2.42
CA LEU A 150 -3.94 0.46 3.47
C LEU A 150 -4.62 -0.05 4.74
N THR A 151 -5.63 0.66 5.22
CA THR A 151 -6.26 0.41 6.52
C THR A 151 -7.28 -0.72 6.51
N GLN A 152 -7.94 -0.98 5.38
CA GLN A 152 -8.95 -2.04 5.27
C GLN A 152 -8.36 -3.36 4.78
N TYR A 153 -7.23 -3.33 4.05
CA TYR A 153 -6.71 -4.52 3.39
C TYR A 153 -5.23 -4.78 3.69
N VAL A 154 -4.32 -3.87 3.33
CA VAL A 154 -2.86 -4.13 3.37
C VAL A 154 -2.36 -4.34 4.80
N LEU A 155 -2.63 -3.41 5.71
CA LEU A 155 -2.17 -3.51 7.11
C LEU A 155 -2.79 -4.72 7.83
N PRO A 156 -4.11 -4.97 7.76
CA PRO A 156 -4.71 -6.19 8.28
C PRO A 156 -4.05 -7.47 7.73
N LEU A 157 -3.76 -7.51 6.43
CA LEU A 157 -3.10 -8.64 5.80
C LEU A 157 -1.72 -8.86 6.41
N MET A 158 -0.90 -7.83 6.53
CA MET A 158 0.43 -7.98 7.14
C MET A 158 0.34 -8.41 8.61
N PHE A 159 -0.47 -7.72 9.43
CA PHE A 159 -0.55 -7.98 10.86
C PHE A 159 -1.20 -9.32 11.21
N CYS A 160 -2.11 -9.86 10.38
CA CYS A 160 -2.78 -11.13 10.68
C CYS A 160 -2.11 -12.34 10.01
N PHE A 161 -1.51 -12.17 8.84
CA PHE A 161 -1.04 -13.29 8.02
C PHE A 161 0.45 -13.55 8.20
N ILE A 162 1.26 -12.50 8.18
CA ILE A 162 2.72 -12.59 8.24
C ILE A 162 3.16 -12.96 9.67
N THR A 163 2.54 -12.33 10.67
CA THR A 163 2.85 -12.52 12.10
C THR A 163 2.56 -13.91 12.66
N LYS A 164 1.70 -14.70 12.00
CA LYS A 164 1.40 -16.07 12.42
C LYS A 164 2.49 -17.07 12.01
N ASN A 165 3.33 -16.72 11.04
CA ASN A 165 4.26 -17.65 10.43
C ASN A 165 5.70 -17.48 10.92
N VAL A 166 6.16 -16.27 11.28
CA VAL A 166 7.56 -16.02 11.69
C VAL A 166 7.65 -14.84 12.69
N SER A 167 8.43 -15.00 13.77
CA SER A 167 8.67 -13.94 14.77
C SER A 167 9.42 -12.73 14.22
N ASP A 168 10.30 -12.95 13.26
CA ASP A 168 11.22 -11.94 12.74
C ASP A 168 10.49 -10.95 11.82
N GLU A 169 9.51 -11.42 11.05
CA GLU A 169 8.69 -10.58 10.17
C GLU A 169 7.80 -9.60 10.97
N LEU A 170 7.35 -9.98 12.17
CA LEU A 170 6.65 -9.05 13.08
C LEU A 170 7.57 -7.92 13.57
N ALA A 171 8.86 -8.20 13.78
CA ALA A 171 9.82 -7.18 14.16
C ALA A 171 10.05 -6.19 13.01
N GLU A 172 10.13 -6.67 11.77
CA GLU A 172 10.23 -5.82 10.58
C GLU A 172 8.99 -4.93 10.40
N ILE A 173 7.79 -5.50 10.54
CA ILE A 173 6.53 -4.74 10.48
C ILE A 173 6.52 -3.65 11.55
N ASN A 174 6.90 -3.97 12.79
CA ASN A 174 6.93 -2.99 13.87
C ASN A 174 7.94 -1.86 13.64
N LEU A 175 9.03 -2.12 12.93
CA LEU A 175 10.06 -1.13 12.63
C LEU A 175 9.59 -0.09 11.60
N ILE A 176 8.74 -0.48 10.65
CA ILE A 176 8.24 0.44 9.61
C ILE A 176 7.10 1.34 10.09
N ILE A 177 6.36 0.96 11.15
CA ILE A 177 5.17 1.71 11.61
C ILE A 177 5.45 3.17 11.96
N PRO A 178 6.50 3.53 12.74
CA PRO A 178 6.79 4.94 13.05
C PRO A 178 7.00 5.78 11.79
N SER A 179 7.76 5.27 10.82
CA SER A 179 8.01 5.93 9.54
C SER A 179 6.73 6.05 8.70
N LEU A 180 5.91 5.00 8.69
CA LEU A 180 4.62 4.99 8.02
C LEU A 180 3.70 6.10 8.57
N ILE A 181 3.58 6.20 9.90
CA ILE A 181 2.82 7.27 10.55
C ILE A 181 3.39 8.63 10.14
N ALA A 182 4.72 8.82 10.26
CA ALA A 182 5.37 10.08 9.96
C ALA A 182 5.03 10.59 8.55
N ILE A 183 5.12 9.72 7.54
CA ILE A 183 4.84 10.03 6.13
C ILE A 183 3.35 10.36 5.92
N VAL A 184 2.43 9.56 6.46
CA VAL A 184 0.98 9.80 6.27
C VAL A 184 0.56 11.13 6.88
N LEU A 185 1.10 11.46 8.05
CA LEU A 185 0.82 12.72 8.73
C LEU A 185 1.44 13.93 8.02
N ASP A 186 2.60 13.77 7.37
CA ASP A 186 3.25 14.85 6.62
C ASP A 186 2.59 15.09 5.24
N ALA A 187 2.20 14.01 4.55
CA ALA A 187 1.64 14.05 3.21
C ALA A 187 0.19 14.55 3.17
N THR A 188 -0.56 14.41 4.27
CA THR A 188 -1.99 14.72 4.33
C THR A 188 -2.30 15.74 5.41
N SER A 189 -3.25 16.64 5.16
CA SER A 189 -3.72 17.64 6.14
C SER A 189 -5.11 17.31 6.70
N SER A 190 -5.64 16.12 6.38
CA SER A 190 -6.98 15.70 6.77
C SER A 190 -6.94 14.92 8.08
N THR A 191 -7.56 15.50 9.12
CA THR A 191 -7.72 14.81 10.42
C THR A 191 -8.43 13.46 10.28
N GLY A 192 -9.35 13.33 9.33
CA GLY A 192 -10.04 12.05 9.08
C GLY A 192 -9.09 10.94 8.62
N ILE A 193 -8.12 11.28 7.75
CA ILE A 193 -7.07 10.34 7.30
C ILE A 193 -6.17 9.95 8.47
N TRP A 194 -5.72 10.94 9.25
CA TRP A 194 -4.88 10.71 10.44
C TRP A 194 -5.55 9.78 11.46
N THR A 195 -6.84 9.99 11.74
CA THR A 195 -7.58 9.15 12.68
C THR A 195 -7.77 7.73 12.15
N LYS A 196 -7.99 7.57 10.84
CA LYS A 196 -8.25 6.27 10.24
C LYS A 196 -7.02 5.36 10.28
N ILE A 197 -5.84 5.90 9.97
CA ILE A 197 -4.59 5.14 10.09
C ILE A 197 -4.32 4.76 11.55
N MET A 198 -4.54 5.70 12.48
CA MET A 198 -4.32 5.47 13.91
C MET A 198 -5.25 4.38 14.46
N GLU A 199 -6.54 4.46 14.16
CA GLU A 199 -7.53 3.47 14.59
C GLU A 199 -7.27 2.08 14.00
N CYS A 200 -6.72 2.01 12.78
CA CYS A 200 -6.27 0.75 12.20
C CYS A 200 -5.10 0.17 13.00
N LEU A 201 -4.07 0.97 13.27
CA LEU A 201 -2.88 0.51 14.00
C LEU A 201 -3.21 0.11 15.45
N MET A 202 -4.07 0.85 16.15
CA MET A 202 -4.50 0.52 17.52
C MET A 202 -5.22 -0.82 17.64
N LYS A 203 -5.78 -1.36 16.53
CA LYS A 203 -6.40 -2.70 16.54
C LYS A 203 -5.38 -3.83 16.58
N TYR A 204 -4.19 -3.60 16.01
CA TYR A 204 -3.19 -4.66 15.80
C TYR A 204 -1.96 -4.51 16.71
N LYS A 205 -1.66 -3.29 17.18
CA LYS A 205 -0.49 -2.99 17.99
C LYS A 205 -0.90 -2.25 19.26
N SER A 206 -0.39 -2.69 20.41
CA SER A 206 -0.73 -2.09 21.72
C SER A 206 0.12 -0.86 22.07
N ASP A 207 1.31 -0.76 21.49
CA ASP A 207 2.34 0.25 21.78
C ASP A 207 2.39 1.37 20.71
N VAL A 208 1.32 1.61 19.96
CA VAL A 208 1.29 2.68 18.94
C VAL A 208 1.58 4.08 19.53
N VAL A 209 1.37 4.26 20.84
CA VAL A 209 1.78 5.48 21.54
C VAL A 209 3.28 5.74 21.43
N THR A 210 4.11 4.70 21.54
CA THR A 210 5.57 4.89 21.41
C THR A 210 5.95 5.29 19.99
N ASP A 211 5.26 4.76 18.99
CA ASP A 211 5.47 5.14 17.59
C ASP A 211 5.11 6.62 17.35
N LEU A 212 4.01 7.10 17.93
CA LEU A 212 3.64 8.52 17.91
C LEU A 212 4.64 9.40 18.65
N LEU A 213 5.16 8.95 19.80
CA LEU A 213 6.20 9.68 20.54
C LEU A 213 7.51 9.75 19.76
N MET A 214 7.89 8.69 19.04
CA MET A 214 9.04 8.70 18.13
C MET A 214 8.85 9.72 17.01
N ASN A 215 7.64 9.81 16.47
CA ASN A 215 7.33 10.83 15.47
C ASN A 215 7.35 12.26 16.03
N LEU A 216 6.96 12.47 17.29
CA LEU A 216 7.16 13.76 17.94
C LEU A 216 8.64 14.12 18.08
N ALA A 217 9.50 13.15 18.40
CA ALA A 217 10.92 13.39 18.61
C ALA A 217 11.69 13.68 17.31
N TYR A 218 11.32 13.02 16.20
CA TYR A 218 12.11 13.03 14.96
C TYR A 218 11.33 13.46 13.70
N GLY A 219 10.04 13.71 13.80
CA GLY A 219 9.16 14.04 12.66
C GLY A 219 9.31 15.47 12.16
N SER A 220 8.70 15.75 11.01
CA SER A 220 8.58 17.09 10.44
C SER A 220 7.64 17.97 11.28
N ASN A 221 7.69 19.30 11.09
CA ASN A 221 6.79 20.23 11.78
C ASN A 221 5.29 19.93 11.52
N LYS A 222 4.93 19.55 10.30
CA LYS A 222 3.54 19.20 9.96
C LYS A 222 3.13 17.89 10.64
N SER A 223 4.01 16.90 10.60
CA SER A 223 3.81 15.61 11.25
C SER A 223 3.69 15.73 12.77
N LEU A 224 4.43 16.69 13.36
CA LEU A 224 4.38 17.02 14.78
C LEU A 224 3.02 17.58 15.20
N GLU A 225 2.48 18.57 14.46
CA GLU A 225 1.16 19.14 14.75
C GLU A 225 0.08 18.05 14.72
N ALA A 226 0.08 17.22 13.67
CA ALA A 226 -0.84 16.11 13.53
C ALA A 226 -0.69 15.07 14.66
N SER A 227 0.54 14.78 15.10
CA SER A 227 0.81 13.85 16.19
C SER A 227 0.31 14.36 17.54
N ILE A 228 0.48 15.64 17.83
CA ILE A 228 -0.07 16.28 19.03
C ILE A 228 -1.61 16.18 19.01
N HIS A 229 -2.23 16.44 17.87
CA HIS A 229 -3.68 16.29 17.70
C HIS A 229 -4.16 14.86 17.99
N LEU A 230 -3.47 13.84 17.46
CA LEU A 230 -3.81 12.43 17.70
C LEU A 230 -3.58 12.01 19.15
N LEU A 231 -2.48 12.44 19.77
CA LEU A 231 -2.18 12.16 21.18
C LEU A 231 -3.23 12.75 22.11
N ASN A 232 -3.62 14.01 21.89
CA ASN A 232 -4.70 14.64 22.65
C ASN A 232 -6.04 13.90 22.48
N ARG A 233 -6.33 13.39 21.27
CA ARG A 233 -7.59 12.72 20.96
C ARG A 233 -7.72 11.33 21.59
N TYR A 234 -6.67 10.51 21.51
CA TYR A 234 -6.74 9.09 21.92
C TYR A 234 -6.06 8.82 23.28
N PHE A 235 -5.11 9.66 23.71
CA PHE A 235 -4.24 9.41 24.87
C PHE A 235 -4.24 10.58 25.86
N ALA A 236 -5.36 11.30 25.97
CA ALA A 236 -5.58 12.44 26.86
C ALA A 236 -5.07 12.36 28.32
N PRO A 237 -4.91 11.18 29.00
CA PRO A 237 -4.28 11.16 30.32
C PRO A 237 -2.75 11.29 30.34
N VAL A 238 -2.06 11.24 29.18
CA VAL A 238 -0.65 11.63 29.13
C VAL A 238 -0.61 13.14 29.33
N ASN A 239 0.01 13.61 30.40
CA ASN A 239 0.04 15.01 30.80
C ASN A 239 0.84 15.85 29.77
N ILE A 240 0.21 16.17 28.64
CA ILE A 240 0.80 16.82 27.45
C ILE A 240 1.35 18.20 27.77
N GLY A 241 0.85 18.85 28.84
CA GLY A 241 1.45 20.08 29.39
C GLY A 241 2.90 19.90 29.85
N SER A 242 3.31 18.70 30.27
CA SER A 242 4.71 18.40 30.65
C SER A 242 5.59 18.04 29.44
N LEU A 243 5.02 17.42 28.40
CA LEU A 243 5.73 17.09 27.15
C LEU A 243 5.99 18.33 26.27
N ALA A 244 5.02 19.25 26.20
CA ALA A 244 5.21 20.54 25.54
C ALA A 244 6.33 21.36 26.20
N PHE A 245 6.45 21.31 27.53
CA PHE A 245 7.55 21.94 28.26
C PHE A 245 8.91 21.28 27.97
N LEU A 246 8.97 19.95 27.85
CA LEU A 246 10.16 19.22 27.42
C LEU A 246 10.57 19.58 25.98
N PHE A 247 9.61 19.79 25.08
CA PHE A 247 9.88 20.12 23.68
C PHE A 247 10.35 21.57 23.47
N VAL A 248 9.82 22.52 24.26
CA VAL A 248 10.34 23.90 24.32
C VAL A 248 11.76 23.92 24.90
N LEU A 249 12.06 23.06 25.87
CA LEU A 249 13.41 22.90 26.42
C LEU A 249 14.38 22.28 25.42
N ILE A 250 13.99 21.22 24.69
CA ILE A 250 14.85 20.57 23.69
C ILE A 250 15.15 21.52 22.52
N ASN A 251 14.17 22.28 22.04
CA ASN A 251 14.40 23.28 20.98
C ASN A 251 15.15 24.54 21.46
N SER A 252 15.10 24.87 22.75
CA SER A 252 15.92 25.96 23.32
C SER A 252 17.39 25.59 23.51
N PHE A 253 17.75 24.30 23.44
CA PHE A 253 19.14 23.84 23.54
C PHE A 253 19.85 23.68 22.18
N TYR A 254 19.13 23.87 21.07
CA TYR A 254 19.66 23.75 19.69
C TYR A 254 19.73 25.10 18.92
N LEU A 255 19.57 26.22 19.62
CA LEU A 255 19.85 27.59 19.16
C LEU A 255 20.99 28.19 19.97
#